data_AF-A0A7G9QJ99-F1
#
_entry.id   AF-A0A7G9QJ99-F1
#
_cell.length_a   1.000
_cell.length_b   1.000
_cell.length_c   1.000
_cell.angle_alpha   90.00
_cell.angle_beta   90.00
_cell.angle_gamma   90.00
#
_symmetry.space_group_name_H-M   'P 1'
#
loop_
_entity.id
_entity.type
_entity.pdbx_description
1 polymer ?
#
loop_
_entity_poly.entity_id
_entity_poly.type
_entity_poly.pdbx_seq_one_letter_code
_entity_poly.pdbx_strand_id
1 'polypeptide(L)'
;MKITLDTKSLLLGFLGAGLMFTAISFKNAQDQTGGRYHTEVNAGNMVVIVDSETGNYIIAPDMRDIGKVQWIKGEFNKTFSTAIDNQKEQK
;
A
#
# COMPACT_ATOMS: atom_id res chain seq x y z
N MET A 1 9.69 43.45 -34.37
CA MET A 1 8.44 42.68 -34.13
C MET A 1 7.92 43.03 -32.75
N LYS A 2 6.62 43.32 -32.58
CA LYS A 2 5.99 43.47 -31.27
C LYS A 2 5.17 42.20 -31.00
N ILE A 3 5.56 41.41 -30.01
CA ILE A 3 4.79 40.23 -29.58
C ILE A 3 3.64 40.76 -28.73
N THR A 4 2.44 40.74 -29.28
CA THR A 4 1.20 41.02 -28.53
C THR A 4 0.82 39.77 -27.76
N LEU A 5 1.19 39.72 -26.48
CA LEU A 5 0.81 38.63 -25.59
C LEU A 5 -0.66 38.80 -25.19
N ASP A 6 -1.54 37.95 -25.73
CA ASP A 6 -2.93 37.91 -25.28
C ASP A 6 -3.01 37.13 -23.96
N THR A 7 -2.95 37.89 -22.87
CA THR A 7 -3.00 37.36 -21.50
C THR A 7 -4.25 36.52 -21.23
N LYS A 8 -5.37 36.74 -21.95
CA LYS A 8 -6.58 35.94 -21.79
C LYS A 8 -6.39 34.52 -22.33
N SER A 9 -5.79 34.39 -23.50
CA SER A 9 -5.44 33.10 -24.09
C SER A 9 -4.37 32.37 -23.27
N LEU A 10 -3.41 33.10 -22.69
CA LEU A 10 -2.40 32.54 -21.80
C LEU A 10 -3.03 31.97 -20.52
N LEU A 11 -3.96 32.70 -19.90
CA LEU A 11 -4.69 32.26 -18.70
C LEU A 11 -5.55 31.01 -18.99
N LEU A 12 -6.21 30.96 -20.15
CA LEU A 12 -7.01 29.82 -20.55
C LEU A 12 -6.16 28.56 -20.78
N GLY A 13 -4.99 28.73 -21.41
CA GLY A 13 -4.01 27.65 -21.58
C GLY A 13 -3.43 27.17 -20.24
N PHE A 14 -3.14 28.08 -19.32
CA PHE A 14 -2.66 27.75 -17.97
C PHE A 14 -3.70 26.99 -17.15
N LEU A 15 -4.97 27.38 -17.23
CA LEU A 15 -6.09 26.66 -16.60
C LEU A 15 -6.25 25.25 -17.17
N GLY A 16 -6.20 25.11 -18.50
CA GLY A 16 -6.27 23.80 -19.16
C GLY A 16 -5.12 22.88 -18.78
N ALA A 17 -3.88 23.38 -18.79
CA ALA A 17 -2.71 22.61 -18.38
C ALA A 17 -2.75 22.26 -16.88
N GLY A 18 -3.14 23.21 -16.02
CA GLY A 18 -3.27 22.99 -14.58
C GLY A 18 -4.26 21.87 -14.22
N LEU A 19 -5.40 21.80 -14.92
CA LEU A 19 -6.38 20.72 -14.73
C LEU A 19 -5.86 19.35 -15.18
N MET A 20 -4.99 19.29 -16.19
CA MET A 20 -4.34 18.02 -16.57
C MET A 20 -3.34 17.57 -15.50
N PHE A 21 -2.56 18.48 -14.91
CA PHE A 21 -1.65 18.15 -13.82
C PHE A 21 -2.37 17.63 -12.58
N THR A 22 -3.52 18.21 -12.21
CA THR A 22 -4.31 17.71 -11.08
C THR A 22 -4.88 16.32 -11.36
N ALA A 23 -5.48 16.10 -12.54
CA ALA A 23 -6.05 14.80 -12.92
C ALA A 23 -5.01 13.67 -12.93
N ILE A 24 -3.79 13.93 -13.41
CA ILE A 24 -2.70 12.94 -13.43
C ILE A 24 -2.16 12.69 -12.01
N SER A 25 -2.07 13.72 -11.16
CA SER A 25 -1.62 13.57 -9.76
C SER A 25 -2.54 12.69 -8.92
N PHE A 26 -3.87 12.81 -9.08
CA PHE A 26 -4.80 11.98 -8.31
C PHE A 26 -4.78 10.51 -8.74
N LYS A 27 -4.57 10.22 -10.02
CA LYS A 27 -4.50 8.84 -10.52
C LYS A 27 -3.31 8.07 -9.93
N ASN A 28 -2.15 8.71 -9.76
CA ASN A 28 -0.96 8.06 -9.22
C ASN A 28 -1.03 7.75 -7.72
N ALA A 29 -1.87 8.47 -6.96
CA ALA A 29 -2.08 8.20 -5.54
C ALA A 29 -3.02 7.01 -5.30
N GLN A 30 -3.94 6.75 -6.23
CA GLN A 30 -4.95 5.71 -6.10
C GLN A 30 -4.40 4.29 -6.38
N ASP A 31 -3.41 4.16 -7.27
CA ASP A 31 -2.78 2.87 -7.57
C ASP A 31 -1.88 2.33 -6.44
N GLN A 32 -1.55 3.15 -5.44
CA GLN A 32 -0.67 2.76 -4.33
C GLN A 32 -1.42 2.44 -3.02
N THR A 33 -2.72 2.74 -2.91
CA THR A 33 -3.45 2.69 -1.64
C THR A 33 -4.55 1.63 -1.55
N GLY A 34 -4.85 0.89 -2.64
CA GLY A 34 -6.02 0.01 -2.69
C GLY A 34 -5.83 -1.30 -3.44
N GLY A 35 -4.63 -1.88 -3.42
CA GLY A 35 -4.42 -3.24 -3.94
C GLY A 35 -5.01 -4.29 -3.01
N ARG A 36 -5.54 -5.39 -3.56
CA ARG A 36 -6.02 -6.54 -2.78
C ARG A 36 -4.99 -7.06 -1.78
N TYR A 37 -3.70 -6.93 -2.11
CA TYR A 37 -2.61 -7.38 -1.26
C TYR A 37 -1.86 -6.19 -0.67
N HIS A 38 -1.78 -6.13 0.66
CA HIS A 38 -0.97 -5.18 1.40
C HIS A 38 0.29 -5.87 1.91
N THR A 39 1.45 -5.26 1.70
CA THR A 39 2.74 -5.79 2.15
C THR A 39 3.34 -4.85 3.18
N GLU A 40 3.73 -5.40 4.33
CA GLU A 40 4.41 -4.70 5.41
C GLU A 40 5.74 -5.39 5.71
N VAL A 41 6.79 -4.61 5.91
CA VAL A 41 8.14 -5.11 6.24
C VAL A 41 8.62 -4.43 7.51
N ASN A 42 8.92 -5.22 8.54
CA ASN A 42 9.45 -4.69 9.80
C ASN A 42 10.97 -4.49 9.73
N ALA A 43 11.52 -3.64 10.61
CA ALA A 43 12.96 -3.45 10.82
C ALA A 43 13.74 -4.75 11.09
N GLY A 44 13.08 -5.80 11.60
CA GLY A 44 13.66 -7.14 11.75
C GLY A 44 13.60 -7.99 10.48
N ASN A 45 13.46 -7.44 9.28
CA ASN A 45 13.35 -8.16 7.99
C ASN A 45 12.18 -9.16 7.87
N MET A 46 11.23 -9.13 8.81
CA MET A 46 10.00 -9.90 8.68
C MET A 46 9.11 -9.25 7.63
N VAL A 47 8.62 -10.07 6.69
CA VAL A 47 7.67 -9.65 5.66
C VAL A 47 6.29 -10.24 5.97
N VAL A 48 5.26 -9.41 5.92
CA VAL A 48 3.85 -9.81 6.06
C VAL A 48 3.10 -9.34 4.83
N ILE A 49 2.37 -10.25 4.18
CA ILE A 49 1.46 -9.93 3.08
C ILE A 49 0.05 -10.33 3.50
N VAL A 50 -0.89 -9.39 3.42
CA VAL A 50 -2.30 -9.58 3.81
C VAL A 50 -3.19 -9.37 2.60
N ASP A 51 -4.09 -10.31 2.34
CA ASP A 51 -5.22 -10.15 1.42
C ASP A 51 -6.33 -9.37 2.16
N SER A 52 -6.55 -8.11 1.78
CA SER A 52 -7.53 -7.23 2.42
C SER A 52 -8.98 -7.64 2.16
N GLU A 53 -9.26 -8.47 1.14
CA GLU A 53 -10.60 -8.96 0.86
C GLU A 53 -10.98 -10.15 1.76
N THR A 54 -10.02 -11.04 2.01
CA THR A 54 -10.29 -12.31 2.72
C THR A 54 -9.73 -12.36 4.14
N GLY A 55 -8.81 -11.48 4.50
CA GLY A 55 -8.06 -11.54 5.75
C GLY A 55 -7.05 -12.68 5.81
N ASN A 56 -6.80 -13.38 4.70
CA ASN A 56 -5.70 -14.34 4.60
C ASN A 56 -4.36 -13.61 4.61
N TYR A 57 -3.34 -14.24 5.17
CA TYR A 57 -2.00 -13.67 5.18
C TYR A 57 -0.92 -14.72 4.95
N ILE A 58 0.24 -14.25 4.50
CA ILE A 58 1.51 -14.99 4.52
C ILE A 58 2.58 -14.19 5.24
N ILE A 59 3.41 -14.86 6.04
CA ILE A 59 4.50 -14.27 6.81
C ILE A 59 5.79 -14.98 6.41
N ALA A 60 6.83 -14.21 6.11
CA ALA A 60 8.20 -14.68 6.11
C ALA A 60 8.90 -14.08 7.34
N PRO A 61 9.11 -14.87 8.42
CA PRO A 61 9.82 -14.40 9.60
C PRO A 61 11.29 -14.14 9.28
N ASP A 62 11.97 -13.39 10.14
CA ASP A 62 13.41 -13.19 10.04
C ASP A 62 14.13 -14.54 10.09
N MET A 63 14.96 -14.81 9.11
CA MET A 63 15.64 -16.09 8.99
C MET A 63 17.12 -15.92 9.28
N ARG A 64 17.57 -16.66 10.27
CA ARG A 64 18.98 -16.78 10.62
C ARG A 64 19.76 -17.61 9.60
N ASP A 65 19.05 -18.46 8.83
CA ASP A 65 19.64 -19.37 7.84
C ASP A 65 19.43 -18.86 6.40
N ILE A 66 20.54 -18.60 5.72
CA ILE A 66 20.56 -18.08 4.34
C ILE A 66 20.02 -19.15 3.38
N GLY A 67 19.04 -18.78 2.54
CA GLY A 67 18.58 -19.60 1.41
C GLY A 67 17.35 -20.47 1.65
N LYS A 68 16.72 -20.44 2.83
CA LYS A 68 15.50 -21.21 3.12
C LYS A 68 14.34 -20.33 3.56
N VAL A 69 13.81 -19.49 2.66
CA VAL A 69 12.64 -18.66 2.96
C VAL A 69 11.42 -19.53 3.28
N GLN A 70 11.07 -19.69 4.56
CA GLN A 70 9.83 -20.34 4.99
C GLN A 70 8.67 -19.34 5.04
N TRP A 71 7.68 -19.55 4.18
CA TRP A 71 6.42 -18.81 4.20
C TRP A 71 5.40 -19.52 5.09
N ILE A 72 4.87 -18.80 6.07
CA ILE A 72 3.83 -19.25 6.98
C ILE A 72 2.51 -18.64 6.52
N LYS A 73 1.53 -19.46 6.14
CA LYS A 73 0.19 -19.00 5.77
C LYS A 73 -0.76 -19.05 6.95
N GLY A 74 -1.74 -18.15 6.98
CA GLY A 74 -2.80 -18.15 7.99
C GLY A 74 -4.01 -17.29 7.61
N GLU A 75 -5.03 -17.37 8.45
CA GLU A 75 -6.24 -16.54 8.39
C GLU A 75 -6.24 -15.60 9.59
N PHE A 76 -6.35 -14.29 9.36
CA PHE A 76 -6.21 -13.28 10.40
C PHE A 76 -7.15 -13.54 11.58
N ASN A 77 -8.45 -13.70 11.32
CA ASN A 77 -9.45 -13.87 12.38
C ASN A 77 -9.21 -15.12 13.21
N LYS A 78 -8.86 -16.25 12.56
CA LYS A 78 -8.58 -17.51 13.25
C LYS A 78 -7.36 -17.38 14.15
N THR A 79 -6.26 -16.85 13.61
CA THR A 79 -5.03 -16.62 14.39
C THR A 79 -5.26 -15.65 15.54
N PHE A 80 -6.03 -14.58 15.31
CA PHE A 80 -6.36 -13.58 16.33
C PHE A 80 -7.20 -14.20 17.47
N SER A 81 -8.26 -14.94 17.15
CA SER A 81 -9.07 -15.63 18.16
C SER A 81 -8.24 -16.61 18.99
N THR A 82 -7.39 -17.43 18.34
CA THR A 82 -6.48 -18.33 19.05
C THR A 82 -5.53 -17.58 19.98
N ALA A 83 -5.00 -16.42 19.57
CA ALA A 83 -4.12 -15.61 20.41
C ALA A 83 -4.85 -15.08 21.67
N ILE A 84 -6.10 -14.63 21.52
CA ILE A 84 -6.92 -14.16 22.64
C ILE A 84 -7.25 -15.31 23.60
N ASP A 85 -7.61 -16.48 23.09
CA ASP A 85 -7.99 -17.61 23.94
C ASP A 85 -6.78 -18.18 24.70
N ASN A 86 -5.62 -18.27 24.06
CA ASN A 86 -4.37 -18.64 24.74
C ASN A 86 -4.00 -17.67 25.88
N GLN A 87 -4.35 -16.39 25.79
CA GLN A 87 -4.13 -15.42 26.88
C GLN A 87 -5.09 -15.61 28.06
N LYS A 88 -6.30 -16.12 27.83
CA LYS A 88 -7.27 -16.41 28.90
C LYS A 88 -6.86 -17.63 29.72
N GLU A 89 -6.25 -18.63 29.09
CA GLU A 89 -5.79 -19.87 29.75
C GLU A 89 -4.54 -19.68 30.62
N GLN A 90 -3.83 -18.55 30.47
CA GLN A 90 -2.64 -18.22 31.28
C GLN A 90 -2.96 -17.54 32.63
N LYS A 91 -4.25 -17.40 32.98
CA LYS A 91 -4.71 -16.85 34.28
C LYS A 91 -5.27 -17.95 35.18
#